data_AF-A0AAV2T790-F1
#
_entry.id   AF-A0AAV2T790-F1
#
_cell.length_a   1.000
_cell.length_b   1.000
_cell.length_c   1.000
_cell.angle_alpha   90.00
_cell.angle_beta   90.00
_cell.angle_gamma   90.00
#
_symmetry.space_group_name_H-M   'P 1'
#
loop_
_entity.id
_entity.type
_entity.pdbx_description
1 polymer ?
#
loop_
_entity_poly.entity_id
_entity_poly.type
_entity_poly.pdbx_seq_one_letter_code
_entity_poly.pdbx_strand_id
1 'polypeptide(L)'
;MPEFGLLPKEYNARVHGPYFPGYYYGKPDTPIWDVKLGDLKAWVSRRSRSPVDMGRAISRFAWRYSFRWFAAKKLTLAPVFQVAALIAFVRYMSDYGEHQNERHSKYH
;
A
#
# COMPACT_ATOMS: atom_id res chain seq x y z
N MET A 1 5.51 -1.71 25.82
CA MET A 1 5.18 -0.41 25.20
C MET A 1 5.42 -0.53 23.69
N PRO A 2 4.64 0.13 22.82
CA PRO A 2 4.99 0.20 21.40
C PRO A 2 6.28 1.02 21.26
N GLU A 3 7.32 0.40 20.70
CA GLU A 3 8.62 1.02 20.51
C GLU A 3 8.60 1.92 19.28
N PHE A 4 8.23 3.18 19.49
CA PHE A 4 8.25 4.22 18.48
C PHE A 4 9.64 4.87 18.41
N GLY A 5 10.10 5.17 17.19
CA GLY A 5 11.39 5.83 16.95
C GLY A 5 12.63 4.92 17.01
N LEU A 6 12.48 3.68 17.49
CA LEU A 6 13.54 2.68 17.45
C LEU A 6 13.64 2.02 16.06
N LEU A 7 14.84 1.57 15.72
CA LEU A 7 15.07 0.75 14.52
C LEU A 7 14.30 -0.57 14.63
N PRO A 8 13.85 -1.14 13.49
CA PRO A 8 13.24 -2.46 13.47
C PRO A 8 14.17 -3.50 14.12
N LYS A 9 13.61 -4.43 14.90
CA LYS A 9 14.38 -5.45 15.61
C LYS A 9 15.13 -6.38 14.65
N GLU A 10 14.60 -6.53 13.44
CA GLU A 10 15.14 -7.36 12.38
C GLU A 10 16.29 -6.67 11.61
N TYR A 11 16.52 -5.37 11.83
CA TYR A 11 17.57 -4.64 11.14
C TYR A 11 18.95 -4.91 11.75
N ASN A 12 19.85 -5.44 10.93
CA ASN A 12 21.28 -5.53 11.20
C ASN A 12 22.09 -4.71 10.19
N ALA A 13 22.80 -3.68 10.66
CA ALA A 13 23.62 -2.80 9.82
C ALA A 13 24.74 -3.54 9.06
N ARG A 14 25.27 -4.64 9.63
CA ARG A 14 26.33 -5.43 8.98
C ARG A 14 25.79 -6.27 7.82
N VAL A 15 24.51 -6.66 7.86
CA VAL A 15 23.87 -7.48 6.83
C VAL A 15 23.21 -6.62 5.77
N HIS A 16 22.53 -5.55 6.19
CA HIS A 16 21.68 -4.74 5.30
C HIS A 16 22.31 -3.42 4.84
N GLY A 17 23.46 -3.04 5.39
CA GLY A 17 24.07 -1.74 5.11
C GLY A 17 23.29 -0.58 5.75
N PRO A 18 23.36 0.63 5.16
CA PRO A 18 22.66 1.81 5.66
C PRO A 18 21.16 1.57 5.79
N TYR A 19 20.58 2.08 6.88
CA TYR A 19 19.16 1.95 7.11
C TYR A 19 18.35 2.67 6.02
N PHE A 20 17.37 1.97 5.46
CA PHE A 20 16.42 2.49 4.49
C PHE A 20 14.98 2.23 4.98
N PRO A 21 14.21 3.28 5.26
CA PRO A 21 12.91 3.14 5.91
C PRO A 21 11.81 2.57 5.01
N GLY A 22 12.06 2.44 3.69
CA GLY A 22 11.11 1.81 2.76
C GLY A 22 11.21 0.29 2.67
N TYR A 23 12.22 -0.33 3.30
CA TYR A 23 12.46 -1.77 3.23
C TYR A 23 11.81 -2.51 4.39
N TYR A 24 11.51 -3.78 4.14
CA TYR A 24 11.08 -4.71 5.18
C TYR A 24 12.25 -5.63 5.51
N TYR A 25 12.77 -5.50 6.73
CA TYR A 25 13.93 -6.26 7.19
C TYR A 25 13.58 -7.66 7.73
N GLY A 26 12.30 -7.90 8.04
CA GLY A 26 11.82 -9.22 8.44
C GLY A 26 11.69 -10.19 7.26
N LYS A 27 11.31 -11.43 7.56
CA LYS A 27 11.05 -12.46 6.54
C LYS A 27 9.82 -12.08 5.69
N PRO A 28 9.97 -11.82 4.38
CA PRO A 28 8.82 -11.51 3.53
C PRO A 28 7.93 -12.74 3.35
N ASP A 29 6.61 -12.53 3.36
CA ASP A 29 5.61 -13.51 2.91
C ASP A 29 5.44 -13.40 1.38
N THR A 30 4.68 -14.31 0.78
CA THR A 30 4.36 -14.30 -0.65
C THR A 30 3.68 -12.98 -1.03
N PRO A 31 4.14 -12.28 -2.10
CA PRO A 31 3.47 -11.09 -2.62
C PRO A 31 2.01 -11.41 -2.99
N ILE A 32 1.10 -10.46 -2.75
CA ILE A 32 -0.35 -10.69 -2.99
C ILE A 32 -0.65 -11.15 -4.42
N TRP A 33 0.15 -10.69 -5.39
CA TRP A 33 0.01 -11.02 -6.81
C TRP A 33 0.41 -12.45 -7.16
N ASP A 34 1.19 -13.10 -6.31
CA ASP A 34 1.67 -14.48 -6.51
C ASP A 34 0.88 -15.50 -5.67
N VAL A 35 -0.12 -15.05 -4.90
CA VAL A 35 -0.94 -15.92 -4.04
C VAL A 35 -2.06 -16.56 -4.85
N LYS A 36 -2.21 -17.88 -4.72
CA LYS A 36 -3.35 -18.61 -5.29
C LYS A 36 -4.65 -18.16 -4.64
N LEU A 37 -5.71 -17.98 -5.44
CA LEU A 37 -7.04 -17.56 -4.95
C LEU A 37 -7.59 -18.45 -3.83
N GLY A 38 -7.36 -19.77 -3.91
CA GLY A 38 -7.78 -20.72 -2.86
C GLY A 38 -7.08 -20.49 -1.52
N ASP A 39 -5.84 -20.00 -1.53
CA ASP A 39 -5.02 -19.75 -0.34
C ASP A 39 -5.17 -18.32 0.21
N LEU A 40 -5.94 -17.46 -0.48
CA LEU A 40 -6.03 -16.04 -0.18
C LEU A 40 -6.57 -15.77 1.24
N LYS A 41 -7.55 -16.55 1.69
CA LYS A 41 -8.07 -16.45 3.06
C LYS A 41 -6.99 -16.77 4.11
N ALA A 42 -6.24 -17.85 3.90
CA ALA A 42 -5.15 -18.26 4.78
C ALA A 42 -3.99 -17.25 4.75
N TRP A 43 -3.72 -16.63 3.60
CA TRP A 43 -2.72 -15.58 3.48
C TRP A 43 -3.13 -14.30 4.23
N VAL A 44 -4.39 -13.89 4.16
CA VAL A 44 -4.90 -12.75 4.94
C VAL A 44 -4.82 -13.05 6.45
N SER A 45 -5.13 -14.27 6.88
CA SER A 45 -5.11 -14.62 8.31
C SER A 45 -3.71 -14.62 8.94
N ARG A 46 -2.63 -14.78 8.14
CA ARG A 46 -1.24 -14.69 8.63
C ARG A 46 -0.79 -13.27 8.97
N ARG A 47 -1.51 -12.24 8.51
CA ARG A 47 -1.11 -10.84 8.69
C ARG A 47 -1.41 -10.35 10.11
N SER A 48 -0.51 -9.53 10.66
CA SER A 48 -0.71 -8.89 11.96
C SER A 48 -1.93 -7.96 11.92
N ARG A 49 -2.84 -8.11 12.88
CA ARG A 49 -3.99 -7.19 13.10
C ARG A 49 -3.64 -6.00 14.00
N SER A 50 -2.36 -5.87 14.37
CA SER A 50 -1.86 -4.75 15.17
C SER A 50 -1.91 -3.45 14.36
N PRO A 51 -2.52 -2.37 14.87
CA PRO A 51 -2.54 -1.08 14.19
C PRO A 51 -1.14 -0.49 14.02
N VAL A 52 -0.20 -0.81 14.92
CA VAL A 52 1.20 -0.36 14.85
C VAL A 52 1.90 -0.95 13.63
N ASP A 53 1.69 -2.24 13.36
CA ASP A 53 2.32 -2.92 12.22
C ASP A 53 1.72 -2.46 10.89
N MET A 54 0.43 -2.12 10.89
CA MET A 54 -0.21 -1.48 9.74
C MET A 54 0.35 -0.08 9.48
N GLY A 55 0.53 0.74 10.53
CA GLY A 55 1.19 2.05 10.43
C GLY A 55 2.63 1.94 9.89
N ARG A 56 3.40 0.95 10.35
CA ARG A 56 4.74 0.64 9.82
C ARG A 56 4.71 0.24 8.34
N ALA A 57 3.69 -0.50 7.89
CA ALA A 57 3.53 -0.86 6.49
C ALA A 57 3.21 0.35 5.60
N ILE A 58 2.31 1.23 6.07
CA ILE A 58 1.96 2.49 5.38
C ILE A 58 3.19 3.40 5.30
N SER A 59 3.94 3.55 6.39
CA SER A 59 5.18 4.34 6.40
C SER A 59 6.19 3.84 5.37
N ARG A 60 6.45 2.52 5.31
CA ARG A 60 7.32 1.92 4.29
C ARG A 60 6.85 2.19 2.87
N PHE A 61 5.54 2.14 2.63
CA PHE A 61 4.97 2.49 1.34
C PHE A 61 5.17 3.98 1.01
N ALA A 62 4.89 4.87 1.96
CA ALA A 62 5.06 6.31 1.78
C ALA A 62 6.52 6.65 1.41
N TRP A 63 7.51 6.05 2.07
CA TRP A 63 8.92 6.22 1.69
C TRP A 63 9.21 5.78 0.26
N ARG A 64 8.79 4.56 -0.12
CA ARG A 64 8.98 4.06 -1.50
C ARG A 64 8.30 4.95 -2.53
N TYR A 65 7.08 5.41 -2.23
CA TYR A 65 6.32 6.31 -3.07
C TYR A 65 7.02 7.66 -3.25
N SER A 66 7.50 8.25 -2.15
CA SER A 66 8.23 9.51 -2.18
C SER A 66 9.53 9.43 -2.96
N PHE A 67 10.31 8.35 -2.79
CA PHE A 67 11.51 8.16 -3.61
C PHE A 67 11.20 7.93 -5.09
N ARG A 68 10.07 7.31 -5.40
CA ARG A 68 9.66 7.04 -6.79
C ARG A 68 9.19 8.29 -7.52
N TRP A 69 8.45 9.16 -6.84
CA TRP A 69 7.70 10.25 -7.49
C TRP A 69 8.11 11.66 -7.07
N PHE A 70 8.54 11.88 -5.82
CA PHE A 70 8.91 13.21 -5.32
C PHE A 70 10.42 13.45 -5.37
N ALA A 71 11.23 12.50 -4.88
CA ALA A 71 12.69 12.59 -4.90
C ALA A 71 13.31 12.03 -6.20
N ALA A 72 12.52 11.94 -7.27
CA ALA A 72 13.01 11.49 -8.57
C ALA A 72 13.85 12.59 -9.24
N LYS A 73 14.93 12.20 -9.92
CA LYS A 73 15.79 13.14 -10.68
C LYS A 73 15.00 13.92 -11.75
N LYS A 74 13.95 13.31 -12.29
CA LYS A 74 13.01 13.94 -13.22
C LYS A 74 11.61 13.86 -12.61
N LEU A 75 11.07 15.01 -12.21
CA LEU A 75 9.73 15.10 -11.67
C LEU A 75 8.72 14.85 -12.80
N THR A 76 7.63 14.14 -12.48
CA THR A 76 6.53 13.88 -13.40
C THR A 76 5.22 14.28 -12.75
N LEU A 77 4.16 14.51 -13.55
CA LEU A 77 2.82 14.79 -13.03
C LEU A 77 2.06 13.53 -12.58
N ALA A 78 2.70 12.36 -12.61
CA ALA A 78 2.11 11.08 -12.19
C ALA A 78 1.42 11.12 -10.81
N PRO A 79 2.01 11.69 -9.72
CA PRO A 79 1.33 11.74 -8.43
C PRO A 79 0.03 12.56 -8.46
N VAL A 80 -0.02 13.63 -9.28
CA VAL A 80 -1.22 14.46 -9.44
C VAL A 80 -2.34 13.63 -10.07
N PHE A 81 -2.06 12.91 -11.16
CA PHE A 81 -3.04 12.05 -11.81
C PHE A 81 -3.46 10.86 -10.94
N GLN A 82 -2.56 10.28 -10.16
CA GLN A 82 -2.89 9.19 -9.22
C GLN A 82 -3.87 9.66 -8.14
N VAL A 83 -3.68 10.86 -7.59
CA VAL A 83 -4.61 11.45 -6.62
C VAL A 83 -5.95 11.79 -7.29
N ALA A 84 -5.94 12.38 -8.48
CA ALA A 84 -7.17 12.68 -9.21
C ALA A 84 -7.98 11.42 -9.53
N ALA A 85 -7.32 10.34 -9.97
CA ALA A 85 -7.95 9.05 -10.23
C ALA A 85 -8.52 8.43 -8.94
N LEU A 86 -7.82 8.55 -7.81
CA LEU A 86 -8.32 8.08 -6.52
C LEU A 86 -9.59 8.84 -6.09
N ILE A 87 -9.61 10.17 -6.24
CA ILE A 87 -10.78 11.00 -5.92
C ILE A 87 -11.97 10.62 -6.82
N ALA A 88 -11.72 10.50 -8.13
CA ALA A 88 -12.75 10.08 -9.08
C ALA A 88 -13.31 8.70 -8.75
N PHE A 89 -12.44 7.73 -8.39
CA PHE A 89 -12.85 6.40 -7.96
C PHE A 89 -13.71 6.42 -6.70
N VAL A 90 -13.28 7.16 -5.67
CA VAL A 90 -14.04 7.28 -4.41
C VAL A 90 -15.41 7.90 -4.68
N ARG A 91 -15.49 8.93 -5.53
CA ARG A 91 -16.78 9.51 -5.91
C ARG A 91 -17.68 8.54 -6.66
N TYR A 92 -17.15 7.85 -7.66
CA TYR A 92 -17.90 6.83 -8.37
C TYR A 92 -18.46 5.75 -7.44
N MET A 93 -17.68 5.31 -6.45
CA MET A 93 -18.14 4.32 -5.47
C MET A 93 -19.22 4.87 -4.52
N SER A 94 -19.11 6.13 -4.09
CA SER A 94 -20.13 6.78 -3.26
C SER A 94 -21.45 6.98 -4.01
N ASP A 95 -21.35 7.37 -5.28
CA ASP A 95 -22.50 7.66 -6.14
C ASP A 95 -23.00 6.39 -6.87
N TYR A 96 -22.42 5.22 -6.58
CA TYR A 96 -22.69 3.96 -7.29
C TYR A 96 -24.17 3.54 -7.22
N GLY A 97 -24.85 3.82 -6.11
CA GLY A 97 -26.28 3.51 -5.95
C GLY A 97 -27.18 4.25 -6.95
N GLU A 98 -26.85 5.49 -7.30
CA GLU A 98 -27.57 6.26 -8.31
C GLU A 98 -27.31 5.71 -9.71
N HIS A 99 -26.06 5.34 -10.00
CA HIS A 99 -25.67 4.73 -11.27
C HIS A 99 -26.30 3.34 -11.48
N GLN A 100 -26.70 2.64 -10.42
CA GLN A 100 -27.41 1.37 -10.56
C GLN A 100 -28.81 1.53 -11.17
N ASN A 101 -29.46 2.68 -11.00
CA ASN A 101 -30.78 2.95 -11.59
C ASN A 101 -30.73 2.93 -13.12
N GLU A 102 -29.57 3.25 -13.69
CA GLU A 102 -29.32 3.23 -15.13
C GLU A 102 -29.18 1.81 -15.71
N ARG A 103 -29.05 0.76 -14.87
CA ARG A 103 -28.95 -0.64 -15.35
C ARG A 103 -30.18 -1.11 -16.14
N HIS A 104 -31.35 -0.54 -15.87
CA HIS A 104 -32.59 -0.85 -16.57
C HIS A 104 -32.83 0.03 -17.80
N SER A 105 -32.04 1.10 -17.96
CA SER A 105 -32.08 1.95 -19.13
C SER A 105 -31.28 1.29 -20.26
N LYS A 106 -31.92 1.10 -21.41
CA LYS A 106 -31.23 0.69 -22.64
C LYS A 106 -30.56 1.93 -23.23
N TYR A 107 -29.24 2.01 -23.09
CA TYR A 107 -28.43 2.96 -23.85
C TYR A 107 -28.05 2.34 -25.20
N HIS A 108 -27.69 3.19 -26.16
CA HIS A 108 -27.28 2.79 -27.50
C HIS A 108 -25.97 2.00 -27.50
#